data_AF-A0A978TKI0-F1
#
_entry.id   AF-A0A978TKI0-F1
#
_cell.length_a   1.000
_cell.length_b   1.000
_cell.length_c   1.000
_cell.angle_alpha   90.00
_cell.angle_beta   90.00
_cell.angle_gamma   90.00
#
_symmetry.space_group_name_H-M   'P 1'
#
loop_
_entity.id
_entity.type
_entity.pdbx_description
1 polymer ?
#
loop_
_entity_poly.entity_id
_entity_poly.type
_entity_poly.pdbx_seq_one_letter_code
_entity_poly.pdbx_strand_id
1 'polypeptide(L)'
;MTDFPEFLTSEEAKKVDAALLVSKDKFMARLAIYALRSLQQISRETGKPIESISPEEVALWIQQDDRLEPQIDLDANFTQFFSNLVVSAQKPLAQTAAETQTPMADLTVEQVITWFENKAKS
;
A
#
# COMPACT_ATOMS: atom_id res chain seq x y z
N MET A 1 -2.96 14.55 18.50
CA MET A 1 -2.97 13.14 18.06
C MET A 1 -3.15 13.22 16.57
N THR A 2 -2.08 13.03 15.81
CA THR A 2 -2.13 13.20 14.35
C THR A 2 -2.76 11.94 13.80
N ASP A 3 -4.06 11.99 13.53
CA ASP A 3 -4.76 10.97 12.76
C ASP A 3 -4.08 10.92 11.39
N PHE A 4 -3.32 9.85 11.15
CA PHE A 4 -3.05 9.45 9.78
C PHE A 4 -4.43 9.20 9.14
N PRO A 5 -4.66 9.56 7.87
CA PRO A 5 -5.91 9.22 7.21
C PRO A 5 -6.18 7.73 7.48
N GLU A 6 -7.38 7.37 7.94
CA GLU A 6 -7.72 5.98 8.26
C GLU A 6 -7.71 5.14 6.98
N PHE A 7 -6.50 4.83 6.49
CA PHE A 7 -6.24 4.01 5.31
C PHE A 7 -6.56 2.55 5.59
N LEU A 8 -6.72 2.21 6.86
CA LEU A 8 -7.20 0.94 7.36
C LEU A 8 -8.46 1.25 8.15
N THR A 9 -9.51 0.48 7.88
CA THR A 9 -10.65 0.42 8.79
C THR A 9 -10.17 -0.03 10.17
N SER A 10 -10.90 0.33 11.23
CA SER A 10 -10.51 -0.05 12.60
C SER A 10 -10.32 -1.57 12.75
N GLU A 11 -11.06 -2.38 11.98
CA GLU A 11 -10.88 -3.84 11.94
C GLU A 11 -9.56 -4.26 11.27
N GLU A 12 -9.17 -3.63 10.17
CA GLU A 12 -7.89 -3.92 9.51
C GLU A 12 -6.70 -3.46 10.36
N ALA A 13 -6.82 -2.30 11.03
CA ALA A 13 -5.81 -1.81 11.96
C ALA A 13 -5.63 -2.79 13.13
N LYS A 14 -6.73 -3.28 13.71
CA LYS A 14 -6.70 -4.33 14.73
C LYS A 14 -6.05 -5.60 14.22
N LYS A 15 -6.32 -6.03 12.97
CA LYS A 15 -5.67 -7.21 12.37
C LYS A 15 -4.16 -7.02 12.25
N VAL A 16 -3.68 -5.86 11.79
CA VAL A 16 -2.23 -5.55 11.74
C VAL A 16 -1.62 -5.47 13.14
N ASP A 17 -2.34 -4.96 14.13
CA ASP A 17 -1.85 -4.86 15.49
C ASP A 17 -1.86 -6.20 16.24
N ALA A 18 -2.85 -7.05 15.96
CA ALA A 18 -2.96 -8.42 16.45
C ALA A 18 -1.94 -9.35 15.77
N ALA A 19 -1.53 -9.02 14.54
CA ALA A 19 -0.51 -9.76 13.83
C ALA A 19 0.80 -9.77 14.62
N LEU A 20 1.49 -10.92 14.61
CA LEU A 20 2.70 -11.15 15.38
C LEU A 20 3.94 -10.54 14.71
N LEU A 21 3.81 -9.27 14.31
CA LEU A 21 4.77 -8.48 13.56
C LEU A 21 5.51 -7.52 14.49
N VAL A 22 6.81 -7.31 14.24
CA VAL A 22 7.55 -6.22 14.89
C VAL A 22 7.08 -4.86 14.38
N SER A 23 7.30 -3.77 15.12
CA SER A 23 6.81 -2.43 14.77
C SER A 23 7.15 -2.00 13.34
N LYS A 24 8.33 -2.40 12.86
CA LYS A 24 8.77 -2.16 11.48
C LYS A 24 7.88 -2.87 10.46
N ASP A 25 7.57 -4.15 10.66
CA ASP A 25 6.77 -4.94 9.73
C ASP A 25 5.29 -4.54 9.78
N LYS A 26 4.79 -4.13 10.96
CA LYS A 26 3.46 -3.50 11.07
C LYS A 26 3.38 -2.25 10.20
N PHE A 27 4.37 -1.37 10.26
CA PHE A 27 4.42 -0.19 9.40
C PHE A 27 4.46 -0.57 7.91
N MET A 28 5.30 -1.54 7.54
CA MET A 28 5.40 -2.03 6.16
C MET A 28 4.09 -2.67 5.67
N ALA A 29 3.37 -3.39 6.52
CA ALA A 29 2.07 -3.96 6.18
C ALA A 29 1.04 -2.85 5.92
N ARG A 30 0.93 -1.86 6.82
CA ARG A 30 0.05 -0.70 6.62
C ARG A 30 0.36 0.04 5.33
N LEU A 31 1.64 0.26 5.06
CA LEU A 31 2.12 0.89 3.84
C LEU A 31 1.81 0.06 2.59
N ALA A 32 2.00 -1.26 2.63
CA ALA A 32 1.70 -2.14 1.50
C ALA A 32 0.21 -2.19 1.20
N ILE A 33 -0.64 -2.16 2.22
CA ILE A 33 -2.10 -2.09 2.10
C ILE A 33 -2.51 -0.77 1.46
N TYR A 34 -1.90 0.34 1.89
CA TYR A 34 -2.09 1.63 1.26
C TYR A 34 -1.68 1.61 -0.21
N ALA A 35 -0.45 1.14 -0.49
CA ALA A 35 0.07 1.03 -1.85
C ALA A 35 -0.83 0.18 -2.73
N LEU A 36 -1.35 -0.94 -2.23
CA LEU A 36 -2.29 -1.79 -2.95
C LEU A 36 -3.54 -1.00 -3.38
N ARG A 37 -4.17 -0.26 -2.46
CA ARG A 37 -5.38 0.53 -2.77
C ARG A 37 -5.09 1.62 -3.79
N SER A 38 -4.00 2.38 -3.62
CA SER A 38 -3.58 3.40 -4.58
C SER A 38 -3.31 2.80 -5.96
N LEU A 39 -2.52 1.71 -6.02
CA LEU A 39 -2.19 1.04 -7.28
C LEU A 39 -3.41 0.44 -7.96
N GLN A 40 -4.34 -0.17 -7.22
CA GLN A 40 -5.60 -0.66 -7.78
C GLN A 40 -6.46 0.47 -8.34
N GLN A 41 -6.47 1.64 -7.68
CA GLN A 41 -7.20 2.80 -8.16
C GLN A 41 -6.56 3.37 -9.44
N ILE A 42 -5.24 3.60 -9.43
CA ILE A 42 -4.48 4.03 -10.62
C ILE A 42 -4.68 3.03 -11.77
N SER A 43 -4.63 1.72 -11.50
CA SER A 43 -4.87 0.67 -12.48
C SER A 43 -6.26 0.75 -13.10
N ARG A 44 -7.30 1.00 -12.28
CA ARG A 44 -8.68 1.19 -12.75
C ARG A 44 -8.85 2.45 -13.60
N GLU A 45 -8.19 3.55 -13.22
CA GLU A 45 -8.28 4.84 -13.91
C GLU A 45 -7.49 4.85 -15.24
N THR A 46 -6.32 4.21 -15.27
CA THR A 46 -5.42 4.19 -16.44
C THR A 46 -5.61 2.96 -17.34
N GLY A 47 -6.28 1.92 -16.84
CA GLY A 47 -6.38 0.60 -17.51
C GLY A 47 -5.08 -0.19 -17.55
N LYS A 48 -4.01 0.28 -16.87
CA LYS A 48 -2.71 -0.40 -16.84
C LYS A 48 -2.68 -1.48 -15.76
N PRO A 49 -1.94 -2.58 -15.97
CA PRO A 49 -1.73 -3.56 -14.90
C PRO A 49 -0.91 -2.94 -13.76
N ILE A 50 -1.22 -3.33 -12.53
CA ILE A 50 -0.58 -2.79 -11.31
C ILE A 50 0.96 -2.90 -11.35
N GLU A 51 1.47 -3.96 -11.97
CA GLU A 51 2.89 -4.25 -12.14
C GLU A 51 3.61 -3.28 -13.09
N SER A 52 2.87 -2.60 -13.96
CA SER A 52 3.41 -1.63 -14.92
C SER A 52 3.29 -0.18 -14.46
N ILE A 53 2.70 0.06 -13.28
CA ILE A 53 2.56 1.41 -12.74
C ILE A 53 3.93 1.92 -12.30
N SER A 54 4.34 3.07 -12.83
CA SER A 54 5.63 3.68 -12.51
C SER A 54 5.53 4.61 -11.29
N PRO A 55 6.68 4.98 -10.67
CA PRO A 55 6.68 5.97 -9.58
C PRO A 55 6.14 7.32 -10.04
N GLU A 56 6.36 7.71 -11.29
CA GLU A 56 5.85 8.97 -11.83
C GLU A 56 4.32 9.00 -11.91
N GLU A 57 3.70 7.87 -12.25
CA GLU A 57 2.23 7.75 -12.26
C GLU A 57 1.64 7.81 -10.86
N VAL A 58 2.32 7.20 -9.88
CA VAL A 58 1.94 7.32 -8.48
C VAL A 58 2.09 8.76 -7.99
N ALA A 59 3.19 9.44 -8.34
CA ALA A 59 3.42 10.83 -7.99
C ALA A 59 2.34 11.75 -8.54
N LEU A 60 1.97 11.55 -9.81
CA LEU A 60 0.90 12.30 -10.46
C LEU A 60 -0.45 12.05 -9.78
N TRP A 61 -0.76 10.79 -9.45
CA TRP A 61 -1.99 10.43 -8.76
C TRP A 61 -2.07 11.05 -7.35
N ILE A 62 -0.96 11.06 -6.60
CA ILE A 62 -0.90 11.71 -5.27
C ILE A 62 -1.16 13.21 -5.37
N GLN A 63 -0.60 13.88 -6.38
CA GLN A 63 -0.82 15.30 -6.62
C GLN A 63 -2.26 15.61 -7.06
N GLN A 64 -2.97 14.63 -7.61
CA GLN A 64 -4.37 14.75 -8.05
C GLN A 64 -5.36 14.28 -6.97
N ASP A 65 -4.90 13.63 -5.90
CA ASP A 65 -5.75 13.13 -4.84
C ASP A 65 -5.91 14.19 -3.73
N ASP A 66 -6.98 14.98 -3.85
CA ASP A 66 -7.39 16.02 -2.88
C ASP A 66 -7.57 15.49 -1.43
N ARG A 67 -7.62 14.16 -1.22
CA ARG A 67 -7.70 13.56 0.13
C ARG A 67 -6.35 13.61 0.86
N LEU A 68 -5.25 13.70 0.13
CA LEU A 68 -3.87 13.70 0.66
C LEU A 68 -3.33 15.12 0.88
N GLU A 69 -3.74 16.09 0.06
CA GLU A 69 -3.33 17.50 0.13
C GLU A 69 -3.54 18.20 1.50
N PRO A 70 -4.70 18.07 2.18
CA PRO A 70 -4.92 18.83 3.41
C PRO A 70 -4.22 18.26 4.66
N GLN A 71 -3.62 17.05 4.57
CA GLN A 71 -3.08 16.33 5.75
C GLN A 71 -1.57 16.17 5.74
N ILE A 72 -0.91 16.34 4.59
CA ILE A 72 0.53 16.18 4.43
C ILE A 72 1.03 17.37 3.63
N ASP A 73 2.11 18.00 4.10
CA ASP A 73 2.83 19.00 3.30
C ASP A 73 3.52 18.25 2.15
N LEU A 74 2.78 18.05 1.05
CA LEU A 74 3.18 17.29 -0.13
C LEU A 74 4.22 18.08 -0.91
N ASP A 75 5.42 18.24 -0.36
CA ASP A 75 6.54 18.77 -1.11
C ASP A 75 6.99 17.77 -2.20
N ALA A 76 7.72 18.27 -3.19
CA ALA A 76 8.18 17.44 -4.31
C ALA A 76 9.06 16.26 -3.83
N ASN A 77 9.78 16.45 -2.73
CA ASN A 77 10.67 15.43 -2.17
C ASN A 77 9.89 14.29 -1.49
N PHE A 78 8.87 14.62 -0.70
CA PHE A 78 7.95 13.67 -0.09
C PHE A 78 7.20 12.89 -1.17
N THR A 79 6.67 13.58 -2.19
CA THR A 79 5.96 12.95 -3.29
C THR A 79 6.85 11.91 -3.99
N GLN A 80 8.09 12.26 -4.32
CA GLN A 80 9.04 11.34 -4.94
C GLN A 80 9.38 10.17 -4.01
N PHE A 81 9.68 10.45 -2.74
CA PHE A 81 9.99 9.42 -1.74
C PHE A 81 8.83 8.42 -1.60
N PHE A 82 7.61 8.93 -1.46
CA PHE A 82 6.43 8.14 -1.24
C PHE A 82 6.03 7.35 -2.49
N SER A 83 6.22 7.91 -3.68
CA SER A 83 5.98 7.21 -4.94
C SER A 83 6.93 6.02 -5.11
N ASN A 84 8.22 6.22 -4.81
CA ASN A 84 9.20 5.14 -4.79
C ASN A 84 8.84 4.07 -3.74
N LEU A 85 8.28 4.50 -2.61
CA LEU A 85 7.86 3.63 -1.52
C LEU A 85 6.65 2.76 -1.92
N VAL A 86 5.65 3.33 -2.59
CA VAL A 86 4.49 2.62 -3.15
C VAL A 86 4.90 1.60 -4.20
N VAL A 87 5.77 1.99 -5.15
CA VAL A 87 6.28 1.08 -6.17
C VAL A 87 7.13 -0.04 -5.55
N SER A 88 7.91 0.27 -4.50
CA SER A 88 8.64 -0.78 -3.76
C SER A 88 7.71 -1.81 -3.12
N ALA A 89 6.47 -1.43 -2.79
CA ALA A 89 5.45 -2.34 -2.29
C ALA A 89 4.82 -3.23 -3.37
N GLN A 90 5.02 -2.95 -4.67
CA GLN A 90 4.56 -3.87 -5.74
C GLN A 90 5.19 -5.25 -5.59
N LYS A 91 6.46 -5.33 -5.17
CA LYS A 91 7.16 -6.61 -4.99
C LYS A 91 6.49 -7.52 -3.95
N PRO A 92 6.28 -7.11 -2.68
CA PRO A 92 5.58 -7.94 -1.71
C PRO A 92 4.13 -8.23 -2.12
N LEU A 93 3.45 -7.29 -2.79
CA LEU A 93 2.10 -7.52 -3.30
C LEU A 93 2.09 -8.57 -4.43
N ALA A 94 3.05 -8.54 -5.35
CA ALA A 94 3.19 -9.55 -6.40
C ALA A 94 3.52 -10.93 -5.83
N GLN A 95 4.34 -10.99 -4.77
CA GLN A 95 4.61 -12.23 -4.03
C GLN A 95 3.34 -12.76 -3.36
N THR A 96 2.56 -11.88 -2.72
CA THR A 96 1.26 -12.22 -2.14
C THR A 96 0.31 -12.76 -3.20
N ALA A 97 0.21 -12.10 -4.36
CA ALA A 97 -0.61 -12.53 -5.50
C ALA A 97 -0.21 -13.92 -6.01
N ALA A 98 1.10 -14.18 -6.14
CA ALA A 98 1.61 -15.48 -6.58
C ALA A 98 1.30 -16.59 -5.58
N GLU A 99 1.48 -16.35 -4.28
CA GLU A 99 1.21 -17.33 -3.22
C GLU A 99 -0.29 -17.64 -3.05
N THR A 100 -1.14 -16.63 -3.24
CA THR A 100 -2.60 -16.75 -3.11
C THR A 100 -3.30 -17.06 -4.43
N GLN A 101 -2.55 -17.18 -5.53
CA GLN A 101 -3.07 -17.32 -6.90
C GLN A 101 -4.18 -16.30 -7.22
N THR A 102 -4.07 -15.10 -6.66
CA THR A 102 -5.04 -14.01 -6.79
C THR A 102 -4.41 -12.87 -7.57
N PRO A 103 -5.06 -12.31 -8.60
CA PRO A 103 -4.54 -11.14 -9.30
C PRO A 103 -4.29 -9.98 -8.33
N MET A 104 -3.25 -9.18 -8.56
CA MET A 104 -2.98 -8.00 -7.71
C MET A 104 -4.18 -7.04 -7.64
N ALA A 105 -5.00 -7.00 -8.69
CA ALA A 105 -6.23 -6.21 -8.75
C ALA A 105 -7.31 -6.65 -7.74
N ASP A 106 -7.29 -7.93 -7.36
CA ASP A 106 -8.28 -8.58 -6.49
C ASP A 106 -7.70 -8.96 -5.11
N LEU A 107 -6.43 -8.62 -4.87
CA LEU A 107 -5.81 -8.84 -3.56
C LEU A 107 -6.59 -8.14 -2.46
N THR A 108 -6.80 -8.87 -1.38
CA THR A 108 -7.47 -8.39 -0.17
C THR A 108 -6.45 -7.95 0.87
N VAL A 109 -6.87 -7.05 1.75
CA VAL A 109 -6.05 -6.59 2.87
C VAL A 109 -5.62 -7.74 3.77
N GLU A 110 -6.50 -8.72 3.98
CA GLU A 110 -6.21 -9.91 4.79
C GLU A 110 -5.06 -10.75 4.20
N GLN A 111 -5.08 -10.99 2.89
CA GLN A 111 -4.01 -11.72 2.21
C GLN A 111 -2.65 -11.03 2.37
N VAL A 112 -2.61 -9.69 2.28
CA VAL A 112 -1.38 -8.92 2.50
C VAL A 112 -0.88 -9.07 3.94
N ILE A 113 -1.77 -8.94 4.94
CA ILE A 113 -1.40 -9.10 6.35
C ILE A 113 -0.84 -10.49 6.61
N THR A 114 -1.55 -11.54 6.18
CA THR A 114 -1.12 -12.94 6.35
C THR A 114 0.22 -13.21 5.67
N TRP A 115 0.46 -12.63 4.50
CA TRP A 115 1.75 -12.76 3.83
C TRP A 115 2.90 -12.14 4.63
N PHE A 116 2.70 -10.93 5.18
CA PHE A 116 3.69 -10.31 6.06
C PHE A 116 3.95 -11.14 7.33
N GLU A 117 2.91 -11.75 7.91
CA GLU A 117 3.07 -12.65 9.06
C GLU A 117 3.87 -13.90 8.72
N ASN A 118 3.62 -14.52 7.56
CA ASN A 118 4.35 -15.70 7.13
C ASN A 118 5.82 -15.38 6.86
N LYS A 119 6.09 -14.24 6.22
CA LYS A 119 7.45 -13.76 5.98
C LYS A 119 8.21 -13.44 7.26
N ALA A 120 7.56 -12.85 8.27
CA ALA A 120 8.20 -12.54 9.54
C ALA A 120 8.59 -13.80 10.35
N LYS A 121 7.96 -14.94 10.06
CA LYS A 121 8.27 -16.25 10.67
C LYS A 121 9.35 -17.04 9.95
N SER A 122 9.70 -16.65 8.72
CA SER A 122 10.63 -17.36 7.84
C SER A 122 12.05 -16.78 7.88
#